data_AF-A0A821MF45-F1
#
_entry.id   AF-A0A821MF45-F1
#
_cell.length_a   1.000
_cell.length_b   1.000
_cell.length_c   1.000
_cell.angle_alpha   90.00
_cell.angle_beta   90.00
_cell.angle_gamma   90.00
#
_symmetry.space_group_name_H-M   'P 1'
#
loop_
_entity.id
_entity.type
_entity.pdbx_description
1 polymer ?
#
loop_
_entity_poly.entity_id
_entity_poly.type
_entity_poly.pdbx_seq_one_letter_code
_entity_poly.pdbx_strand_id
1 'polypeptide(L)'
;FIHTLALQANAVCEQQAKKLIHPDHIVTALDNLGFNSYKKNCLNAMETAQEEMAQKRKKLHGKPTSIYSQEELRRQQEILFEQAREELQQLEEDDWARTQELSREVLRKKLEASRTDDDNYDD
;
A
#
# COMPACT_ATOMS: atom_id res chain seq x y z
N PHE A 1 -9.28 33.47 -14.62
CA PHE A 1 -10.15 33.19 -13.47
C PHE A 1 -9.38 32.54 -12.32
N ILE A 2 -8.91 31.27 -12.43
CA ILE A 2 -8.22 30.59 -11.32
C ILE A 2 -6.97 31.34 -10.85
N HIS A 3 -6.11 31.81 -11.75
CA HIS A 3 -4.93 32.62 -11.37
C HIS A 3 -5.31 33.90 -10.63
N THR A 4 -6.34 34.61 -11.11
CA THR A 4 -6.85 35.85 -10.49
C THR A 4 -7.36 35.58 -9.08
N LEU A 5 -8.13 34.50 -8.91
CA LEU A 5 -8.65 34.09 -7.61
C LEU A 5 -7.52 33.67 -6.66
N ALA A 6 -6.52 32.93 -7.16
CA ALA A 6 -5.37 32.51 -6.38
C ALA A 6 -4.53 33.71 -5.90
N LEU A 7 -4.32 34.69 -6.78
CA LEU A 7 -3.61 35.93 -6.42
C LEU A 7 -4.38 36.72 -5.34
N GLN A 8 -5.70 36.82 -5.48
CA GLN A 8 -6.53 37.51 -4.51
C GLN A 8 -6.58 36.77 -3.16
N ALA A 9 -6.66 35.44 -3.17
CA ALA A 9 -6.62 34.63 -1.95
C ALA A 9 -5.24 34.68 -1.28
N ASN A 10 -4.15 34.79 -2.06
CA ASN A 10 -2.82 35.00 -1.53
C ASN A 10 -2.72 36.36 -0.82
N ALA A 11 -3.23 37.43 -1.43
CA ALA A 11 -3.28 38.75 -0.81
C ALA A 11 -4.06 38.73 0.53
N VAL A 12 -5.20 38.03 0.59
CA VAL A 12 -5.96 37.85 1.85
C VAL A 12 -5.16 37.04 2.89
N CYS A 13 -4.43 36.01 2.46
CA CYS A 13 -3.58 35.20 3.32
C CYS A 13 -2.45 36.03 3.96
N GLU A 14 -1.79 36.86 3.14
CA GLU A 14 -0.73 37.78 3.57
C GLU A 14 -1.26 38.84 4.54
N GLN A 15 -2.46 39.40 4.28
CA GLN A 15 -3.13 40.33 5.19
C GLN A 15 -3.43 39.72 6.56
N GLN A 16 -3.76 38.44 6.61
CA GLN A 16 -3.98 37.71 7.86
C GLN A 16 -2.68 37.21 8.52
N ALA A 17 -1.51 37.55 7.96
CA ALA A 17 -0.19 37.08 8.40
C ALA A 17 -0.08 35.54 8.52
N LYS A 18 -0.82 34.80 7.67
CA LYS A 18 -0.78 33.34 7.63
C LYS A 18 0.14 32.87 6.50
N LYS A 19 0.82 31.74 6.72
CA LYS A 19 1.73 31.13 5.74
C LYS A 19 1.04 30.18 4.77
N LEU A 20 -0.18 29.74 5.08
CA LEU A 20 -0.93 28.75 4.32
C LEU A 20 -2.27 29.32 3.91
N ILE A 21 -2.61 29.14 2.62
CA ILE A 21 -3.91 29.54 2.09
C ILE A 21 -4.95 28.54 2.59
N HIS A 22 -5.87 29.01 3.43
CA HIS A 22 -7.01 28.23 3.94
C HIS A 22 -8.26 28.43 3.06
N PRO A 23 -9.24 27.52 3.11
CA PRO A 23 -10.52 27.66 2.40
C PRO A 23 -11.22 29.00 2.67
N ASP A 24 -11.13 29.52 3.89
CA ASP A 24 -11.67 30.82 4.28
C ASP A 24 -11.11 31.97 3.44
N HIS A 25 -9.83 31.90 3.05
CA HIS A 25 -9.19 32.94 2.24
C HIS A 25 -9.78 32.98 0.82
N ILE A 26 -10.22 31.82 0.30
CA ILE A 26 -10.90 31.73 -0.99
C ILE A 26 -12.30 32.37 -0.91
N VAL A 27 -13.02 32.13 0.19
CA VAL A 27 -14.35 32.73 0.42
C VAL A 27 -14.25 34.26 0.48
N THR A 28 -13.29 34.80 1.23
CA THR A 28 -13.05 36.25 1.28
C THR A 28 -12.56 36.82 -0.05
N ALA A 29 -11.75 36.07 -0.80
CA ALA A 29 -11.32 36.49 -2.14
C ALA A 29 -12.50 36.59 -3.12
N LEU A 30 -13.47 35.67 -3.04
CA LEU A 30 -14.69 35.73 -3.84
C LEU A 30 -15.56 36.95 -3.49
N ASP A 31 -15.67 37.29 -2.20
CA ASP A 31 -16.38 38.51 -1.77
C ASP A 31 -15.72 39.77 -2.35
N ASN A 32 -14.39 39.85 -2.28
CA ASN A 32 -13.61 41.00 -2.78
C ASN A 32 -13.69 41.16 -4.31
N LEU A 33 -13.87 40.06 -5.04
CA LEU A 33 -14.04 40.07 -6.50
C LEU A 33 -15.50 40.31 -6.93
N GLY A 34 -16.45 40.40 -5.98
CA GLY A 34 -17.87 40.61 -6.26
C GLY A 34 -18.64 39.34 -6.65
N PHE A 35 -18.07 38.16 -6.40
CA PHE A 35 -18.63 36.85 -6.78
C PHE A 35 -19.47 36.19 -5.68
N ASN A 36 -20.30 36.98 -4.99
CA ASN A 36 -21.08 36.56 -3.83
C ASN A 36 -22.07 35.43 -4.12
N SER A 37 -22.53 35.28 -5.37
CA SER A 37 -23.44 34.19 -5.78
C SER A 37 -22.82 32.80 -5.59
N TYR A 38 -21.50 32.67 -5.71
CA TYR A 38 -20.79 31.40 -5.56
C TYR A 38 -20.48 31.05 -4.11
N LYS A 39 -20.53 32.03 -3.20
CA LYS A 39 -20.16 31.88 -1.79
C LYS A 39 -20.88 30.71 -1.10
N LYS A 40 -22.20 30.62 -1.30
CA LYS A 40 -23.03 29.56 -0.70
C LYS A 40 -22.57 28.17 -1.14
N ASN A 41 -22.29 28.00 -2.43
CA ASN A 41 -21.84 26.73 -2.98
C ASN A 41 -20.43 26.38 -2.47
N CYS A 42 -19.55 27.37 -2.35
CA CYS A 42 -18.21 27.18 -1.80
C CYS A 42 -18.23 26.80 -0.31
N LEU A 43 -19.09 27.41 0.49
CA LEU A 43 -19.26 27.07 1.91
C LEU A 43 -19.79 25.64 2.09
N ASN A 44 -20.80 25.25 1.30
CA ASN A 44 -21.30 23.87 1.32
C ASN A 44 -20.21 22.87 0.92
N ALA A 45 -19.43 23.16 -0.13
CA ALA A 45 -18.33 22.30 -0.56
C ALA A 45 -17.22 22.20 0.50
N MET A 46 -16.96 23.29 1.24
CA MET A 46 -16.02 23.31 2.35
C MET A 46 -16.48 22.39 3.49
N GLU A 47 -17.76 22.46 3.86
CA GLU A 47 -18.36 21.61 4.89
C GLU A 47 -18.30 20.13 4.49
N THR A 48 -18.72 19.79 3.26
CA THR A 48 -18.62 18.43 2.74
C THR A 48 -17.18 17.90 2.74
N ALA A 49 -16.21 18.70 2.29
CA ALA A 49 -14.80 18.31 2.34
C ALA A 49 -14.30 18.11 3.77
N GLN A 50 -14.74 18.93 4.72
CA GLN A 50 -14.40 18.81 6.13
C GLN A 50 -14.98 17.54 6.75
N GLU A 51 -16.23 17.20 6.42
CA GLU A 51 -16.88 15.95 6.83
C GLU A 51 -16.15 14.72 6.26
N GLU A 52 -15.82 14.74 4.97
CA GLU A 52 -15.06 13.66 4.33
C GLU A 52 -13.69 13.47 4.99
N MET A 53 -12.99 14.56 5.28
CA MET A 53 -11.70 14.52 5.98
C MET A 53 -11.86 13.99 7.41
N ALA A 54 -12.94 14.37 8.11
CA ALA A 54 -13.25 13.85 9.43
C ALA A 54 -13.57 12.35 9.39
N GLN A 55 -14.34 11.89 8.41
CA GLN A 55 -14.63 10.47 8.20
C GLN A 55 -13.36 9.67 7.87
N LYS A 56 -12.49 10.19 6.98
CA LYS A 56 -11.18 9.57 6.68
C LYS A 56 -10.31 9.50 7.92
N ARG A 57 -10.26 10.57 8.73
CA ARG A 57 -9.55 10.56 10.01
C ARG A 57 -10.11 9.53 10.97
N LYS A 58 -11.43 9.39 11.08
CA LYS A 58 -12.09 8.34 11.88
C LYS A 58 -11.81 6.94 11.34
N LYS A 59 -11.69 6.74 10.02
CA LYS A 59 -11.29 5.45 9.45
C LYS A 59 -9.82 5.11 9.73
N LEU A 60 -8.94 6.10 9.70
CA LEU A 60 -7.49 5.92 9.93
C LEU A 60 -7.12 5.81 11.41
N HIS A 61 -7.69 6.67 12.26
CA HIS A 61 -7.38 6.79 13.69
C HIS A 61 -8.46 6.19 14.58
N GLY A 62 -9.62 5.84 14.03
CA GLY A 62 -10.54 4.99 14.74
C GLY A 62 -9.77 3.74 15.06
N LYS A 63 -9.51 3.50 16.34
CA LYS A 63 -9.17 2.17 16.83
C LYS A 63 -10.13 1.24 16.11
N PRO A 64 -9.65 0.22 15.37
CA PRO A 64 -10.56 -0.77 14.89
C PRO A 64 -11.33 -1.20 16.12
N THR A 65 -12.65 -1.12 16.08
CA THR A 65 -13.51 -1.88 16.99
C THR A 65 -13.34 -3.35 16.59
N SER A 66 -12.10 -3.81 16.58
CA SER A 66 -11.77 -5.21 16.66
C SER A 66 -12.40 -5.63 17.98
N ILE A 67 -13.34 -6.54 17.88
CA ILE A 67 -13.91 -7.27 19.01
C ILE A 67 -12.81 -7.94 19.83
N TYR A 68 -11.65 -8.15 19.21
CA TYR A 68 -10.45 -8.72 19.80
C TYR A 68 -9.54 -7.64 20.38
N SER A 69 -9.10 -7.90 21.60
CA SER A 69 -8.03 -7.15 22.27
C SER A 69 -6.72 -7.20 21.46
N GLN A 70 -5.82 -6.24 21.72
CA GLN A 70 -4.51 -6.19 21.07
C GLN A 70 -3.69 -7.47 21.29
N GLU A 71 -3.90 -8.15 22.43
CA GLU A 71 -3.22 -9.39 22.78
C GLU A 71 -3.73 -10.57 21.95
N GLU A 72 -5.04 -10.70 21.77
CA GLU A 72 -5.64 -11.75 20.93
C GLU A 72 -5.23 -11.60 19.47
N LEU A 73 -5.19 -10.37 18.94
CA LEU A 73 -4.73 -10.11 17.58
C LEU A 73 -3.26 -10.51 17.39
N ARG A 74 -2.41 -10.24 18.39
CA ARG A 74 -1.00 -10.68 18.36
C ARG A 74 -0.89 -12.19 18.35
N ARG A 75 -1.68 -12.90 19.17
CA ARG A 75 -1.69 -14.38 19.16
C ARG A 75 -2.07 -14.92 17.79
N GLN A 76 -3.11 -14.37 17.16
CA GLN A 76 -3.51 -14.77 15.81
C GLN A 76 -2.42 -14.52 14.78
N GLN A 77 -1.75 -13.37 14.86
CA GLN A 77 -0.64 -13.03 13.98
C GLN A 77 0.54 -14.00 14.13
N GLU A 78 0.90 -14.35 15.37
CA GLU A 78 1.99 -15.30 15.65
C GLU A 78 1.68 -16.68 15.05
N ILE A 79 0.44 -17.17 15.25
CA ILE A 79 -0.01 -18.47 14.70
C ILE A 79 0.10 -18.48 13.17
N LEU A 80 -0.35 -17.40 12.51
CA LEU A 80 -0.26 -17.30 11.05
C LEU A 80 1.19 -17.27 10.56
N PHE A 81 2.10 -16.63 11.30
CA PHE A 81 3.51 -16.62 10.96
C PHE A 81 4.20 -17.96 11.21
N GLU A 82 3.81 -18.68 12.26
CA GLU A 82 4.32 -20.02 12.53
C GLU A 82 3.89 -21.00 11.43
N GLN A 83 2.61 -20.99 11.06
CA GLN A 83 2.09 -21.78 9.93
C GLN A 83 2.82 -21.46 8.62
N ALA A 84 3.01 -20.19 8.30
CA ALA A 84 3.72 -19.80 7.08
C ALA A 84 5.20 -20.24 7.06
N ARG A 85 5.85 -20.29 8.23
CA ARG A 85 7.23 -20.80 8.36
C ARG A 85 7.29 -22.31 8.16
N GLU A 86 6.34 -23.05 8.75
CA GLU A 86 6.25 -24.49 8.58
C GLU A 86 6.00 -24.87 7.12
N GLU A 87 5.06 -24.20 6.44
CA GLU A 87 4.78 -24.42 5.02
C GLU A 87 6.01 -24.13 4.15
N LEU A 88 6.72 -23.04 4.42
CA LEU A 88 7.94 -22.70 3.69
C LEU A 88 9.05 -23.75 3.90
N GLN A 89 9.23 -24.22 5.13
CA GLN A 89 10.21 -25.25 5.43
C GLN A 89 9.88 -26.57 4.72
N GLN A 90 8.62 -26.98 4.72
CA GLN A 90 8.19 -28.19 4.01
C GLN A 90 8.44 -28.09 2.50
N LEU A 91 8.14 -26.93 1.90
CA LEU A 91 8.40 -26.69 0.48
C LEU A 91 9.90 -26.74 0.16
N GLU A 92 10.75 -26.15 1.00
CA GLU A 92 12.20 -26.21 0.84
C GLU A 92 12.74 -27.64 0.96
N GLU A 93 12.22 -28.43 1.91
CA GLU A 93 12.58 -29.84 2.09
C GLU A 93 12.18 -30.68 0.86
N ASP A 94 10.97 -30.50 0.34
CA ASP A 94 10.48 -31.18 -0.87
C ASP A 94 11.29 -30.81 -2.11
N ASP A 95 11.62 -29.52 -2.29
CA ASP A 95 12.40 -29.04 -3.42
C ASP A 95 13.86 -29.52 -3.36
N TRP A 96 14.43 -29.57 -2.16
CA TRP A 96 15.75 -30.15 -1.93
C TRP A 96 15.77 -31.65 -2.25
N ALA A 97 14.76 -32.40 -1.78
CA ALA A 97 14.62 -33.82 -2.06
C ALA A 97 14.49 -34.10 -3.56
N ARG A 98 13.63 -33.34 -4.27
CA ARG A 98 13.50 -33.42 -5.74
C ARG A 98 14.81 -33.14 -6.45
N THR A 99 15.52 -32.10 -6.04
CA THR A 99 16.82 -31.73 -6.64
C THR A 99 17.88 -32.81 -6.39
N GLN A 100 17.90 -33.41 -5.21
CA GLN A 100 18.80 -34.52 -4.87
C GLN A 100 18.49 -35.76 -5.73
N GLU A 101 17.22 -36.10 -5.91
CA GLU A 101 16.81 -37.24 -6.74
C GLU A 101 17.19 -37.04 -8.21
N LEU A 102 16.89 -35.88 -8.78
CA LEU A 102 17.30 -35.52 -10.14
C LEU A 102 18.82 -35.58 -10.32
N SER A 103 19.58 -35.08 -9.35
CA SER A 103 21.04 -35.14 -9.38
C SER A 103 21.57 -36.57 -9.37
N ARG A 104 20.96 -37.45 -8.55
CA ARG A 104 21.31 -38.88 -8.47
C ARG A 104 20.98 -39.60 -9.77
N GLU A 105 19.84 -39.30 -10.38
CA GLU A 105 19.43 -39.89 -11.66
C GLU A 105 20.34 -39.44 -12.81
N VAL A 106 20.70 -38.15 -12.87
CA VAL A 106 21.67 -37.63 -13.84
C VAL A 106 23.01 -38.34 -13.71
N LEU A 107 23.51 -38.54 -12.47
CA LEU A 107 24.74 -39.28 -12.24
C LEU A 107 24.63 -40.74 -12.69
N ARG A 108 23.50 -41.40 -12.40
CA ARG A 108 23.24 -42.79 -12.82
C ARG A 108 23.23 -42.92 -14.33
N LYS A 109 22.53 -42.03 -15.04
CA LYS A 109 22.47 -42.01 -16.51
C LYS A 109 23.84 -41.74 -17.13
N LYS A 110 24.64 -40.87 -16.50
CA LYS A 110 26.02 -40.60 -16.93
C LYS A 110 26.92 -41.84 -16.80
N LEU A 111 26.79 -42.58 -15.70
CA LEU A 111 27.51 -43.84 -15.48
C LEU A 111 27.08 -44.91 -16.50
N GLU A 112 25.78 -45.00 -16.80
CA GLU A 112 25.23 -45.96 -17.76
C GLU A 112 25.68 -45.67 -19.19
N ALA A 113 25.67 -44.40 -19.62
CA ALA A 113 26.17 -43.99 -20.92
C ALA A 113 27.68 -44.29 -21.10
N SER A 114 28.47 -44.07 -20.03
CA SER A 114 29.90 -44.44 -20.02
C SER A 114 30.14 -45.94 -20.12
N ARG A 115 29.15 -46.78 -19.81
CA ARG A 115 29.25 -48.24 -19.83
C ARG A 115 28.91 -48.83 -21.19
N THR A 116 28.06 -48.15 -21.97
CA THR A 116 27.65 -48.58 -23.31
C THR A 116 28.65 -48.20 -24.41
N ASP A 117 29.55 -47.26 -24.16
CA ASP A 117 30.61 -46.89 -25.13
C ASP A 117 31.78 -47.91 -25.19
N ASP A 118 31.90 -48.80 -24.20
CA ASP A 118 32.99 -49.79 -24.10
C ASP A 118 32.66 -51.13 -24.79
N ASP A 119 31.37 -51.40 -25.08
CA ASP A 119 30.89 -52.64 -25.72
C ASP A 119 30.74 -52.54 -27.26
N ASN A 120 31.20 -51.45 -27.88
CA ASN A 120 31.17 -51.24 -29.34
C ASN A 120 32.59 -51.24 -29.94
N TYR A 121 33.38 -52.26 -29.61
CA TYR A 121 34.63 -52.63 -30.27
C TYR A 121 34.66 -54.16 -30.46
N ASP A 122 33.95 -54.66 -31.46
CA ASP A 122 34.24 -55.98 -32.05
C ASP A 122 33.82 -55.99 -33.54
N ASP A 123 34.79 -55.69 -34.41
CA ASP A 123 34.94 -56.15 -35.80
C ASP A 123 36.44 -56.33 -36.09
#